data_AF-A0A3L8DPW8-F1
#
_entry.id   AF-A0A3L8DPW8-F1
#
_cell.length_a   1.000
_cell.length_b   1.000
_cell.length_c   1.000
_cell.angle_alpha   90.00
_cell.angle_beta   90.00
_cell.angle_gamma   90.00
#
_symmetry.space_group_name_H-M   'P 1'
#
loop_
_entity.id
_entity.type
_entity.pdbx_description
1 polymer ?
#
loop_
_entity_poly.entity_id
_entity_poly.type
_entity_poly.pdbx_seq_one_letter_code
_entity_poly.pdbx_strand_id
1 'polypeptide(L)'
;MMRLNQRKERVSRFVKSGIMTALDDGLSEKINRKLEKVERLETESASTIIHGRFTRSKVFTISYNDKSCYQQLIDFQSITYNSPAIDFGRIFLTNLPDEYNQSSLKKLFWFMLASYLEKLMQEYSEVPSLLVEKDIIHNMILSYIYLNAQEIEAIENHKTIFYMLNNVSSFD
;
A
#
# COMPACT_ATOMS: atom_id res chain seq x y z
N MET A 1 3.36 -9.31 19.71
CA MET A 1 1.99 -9.18 20.27
C MET A 1 1.32 -7.85 19.91
N MET A 2 1.99 -6.70 20.13
CA MET A 2 1.43 -5.36 19.83
C MET A 2 1.04 -5.13 18.36
N ARG A 3 1.89 -5.53 17.40
CA ARG A 3 1.61 -5.40 15.95
C ARG A 3 0.40 -6.21 15.47
N LEU A 4 0.25 -7.42 15.99
CA LEU A 4 -0.87 -8.32 15.67
C LEU A 4 -2.20 -7.72 16.16
N ASN A 5 -2.21 -7.19 17.38
CA ASN A 5 -3.41 -6.56 17.95
C ASN A 5 -3.82 -5.32 17.15
N GLN A 6 -2.86 -4.44 16.83
CA GLN A 6 -3.12 -3.26 15.99
C GLN A 6 -3.65 -3.64 14.61
N ARG A 7 -3.15 -4.72 14.01
CA ARG A 7 -3.66 -5.21 12.72
C ARG A 7 -5.09 -5.68 12.81
N LYS A 8 -5.41 -6.54 13.78
CA LYS A 8 -6.77 -7.05 14.00
C LYS A 8 -7.76 -5.92 14.23
N GLU A 9 -7.38 -4.90 15.00
CA GLU A 9 -8.22 -3.72 15.21
C GLU A 9 -8.50 -2.95 13.90
N ARG A 10 -7.46 -2.74 13.09
CA ARG A 10 -7.61 -2.05 11.80
C ARG A 10 -8.46 -2.83 10.82
N VAL A 11 -8.26 -4.14 10.72
CA VAL A 11 -9.07 -5.02 9.88
C VAL A 11 -10.51 -5.02 10.35
N SER A 12 -10.76 -5.20 11.65
CA SER A 12 -12.12 -5.17 12.22
C SER A 12 -12.85 -3.84 11.92
N ARG A 13 -12.13 -2.71 12.00
CA ARG A 13 -12.67 -1.40 11.63
C ARG A 13 -13.01 -1.32 10.14
N PHE A 14 -12.13 -1.82 9.28
CA PHE A 14 -12.33 -1.80 7.83
C PHE A 14 -13.50 -2.68 7.40
N VAL A 15 -13.62 -3.90 7.93
CA VAL A 15 -14.75 -4.82 7.64
C VAL A 15 -16.10 -4.19 7.98
N LYS A 16 -16.17 -3.38 9.05
CA LYS A 16 -17.39 -2.68 9.50
C LYS A 16 -17.61 -1.33 8.81
N SER A 17 -16.75 -0.93 7.87
CA SER A 17 -16.81 0.39 7.26
C SER A 17 -17.90 0.51 6.19
N GLY A 18 -18.36 1.73 5.96
CA GLY A 18 -19.30 2.05 4.87
C GLY A 18 -18.75 1.69 3.47
N ILE A 19 -17.41 1.67 3.32
CA ILE A 19 -16.72 1.27 2.09
C ILE A 19 -17.02 -0.20 1.79
N MET A 20 -16.85 -1.09 2.76
CA MET A 20 -17.12 -2.51 2.58
C MET A 20 -18.58 -2.80 2.26
N THR A 21 -19.51 -2.07 2.90
CA THR A 21 -20.96 -2.21 2.62
C THR A 21 -21.38 -1.69 1.24
N ALA A 22 -20.54 -0.86 0.59
CA ALA A 22 -20.83 -0.30 -0.73
C ALA A 22 -20.22 -1.13 -1.89
N LEU A 23 -19.44 -2.17 -1.57
CA LEU A 23 -18.89 -3.11 -2.56
C LEU A 23 -19.95 -4.13 -2.98
N ASP A 24 -19.77 -4.73 -4.15
CA ASP A 24 -20.55 -5.90 -4.53
C ASP A 24 -20.22 -7.10 -3.63
N ASP A 25 -21.20 -7.97 -3.41
CA ASP A 25 -21.10 -9.12 -2.51
C ASP A 25 -19.87 -10.00 -2.86
N GLY A 26 -19.64 -10.26 -4.15
CA GLY A 26 -18.53 -11.09 -4.61
C GLY A 26 -17.15 -10.51 -4.30
N LEU A 27 -16.93 -9.22 -4.53
CA LEU A 27 -15.68 -8.55 -4.19
C LEU A 27 -15.49 -8.46 -2.68
N SER A 28 -16.55 -8.15 -1.92
CA SER A 28 -16.49 -8.05 -0.46
C SER A 28 -16.11 -9.39 0.19
N GLU A 29 -16.64 -10.51 -0.32
CA GLU A 29 -16.32 -11.86 0.14
C GLU A 29 -14.85 -12.22 -0.10
N LYS A 30 -14.34 -11.92 -1.30
CA LYS A 30 -12.92 -12.10 -1.63
C LYS A 30 -12.02 -11.28 -0.71
N ILE A 31 -12.36 -10.01 -0.48
CA ILE A 31 -11.62 -9.15 0.45
C ILE A 31 -11.63 -9.75 1.86
N ASN A 32 -12.77 -10.20 2.37
CA ASN A 32 -12.86 -10.82 3.69
C ASN A 32 -11.95 -12.05 3.83
N ARG A 33 -11.95 -12.96 2.84
CA ARG A 33 -11.01 -14.10 2.80
C ARG A 33 -9.55 -13.65 2.84
N LYS A 34 -9.20 -12.61 2.08
CA LYS A 34 -7.85 -12.05 2.08
C LYS A 34 -7.47 -11.48 3.45
N LEU A 35 -8.39 -10.77 4.09
CA LEU A 35 -8.20 -10.14 5.39
C LEU A 35 -7.93 -11.17 6.50
N GLU A 36 -8.57 -12.33 6.47
CA GLU A 36 -8.29 -13.42 7.43
C GLU A 36 -6.84 -13.91 7.38
N LYS A 37 -6.26 -14.03 6.17
CA LYS A 37 -4.85 -14.40 5.97
C LYS A 37 -3.93 -13.27 6.49
N VAL A 38 -4.29 -12.03 6.17
CA VAL A 38 -3.55 -10.83 6.57
C VAL A 38 -3.53 -10.63 8.09
N GLU A 39 -4.65 -10.84 8.77
CA GLU A 39 -4.76 -10.79 10.24
C GLU A 39 -3.85 -11.81 10.91
N ARG A 40 -3.65 -12.96 10.29
CA ARG A 40 -2.77 -14.03 10.76
C ARG A 40 -1.30 -13.83 10.35
N LEU A 41 -0.99 -12.73 9.65
CA LEU A 41 0.33 -12.43 9.08
C LEU A 41 0.83 -13.48 8.07
N GLU A 42 -0.05 -14.32 7.55
CA GLU A 42 0.32 -15.45 6.66
C GLU A 42 0.88 -15.00 5.31
N THR A 43 0.71 -13.71 4.98
CA THR A 43 1.08 -13.13 3.69
C THR A 43 2.38 -12.32 3.74
N GLU A 44 3.05 -12.22 4.89
CA GLU A 44 4.23 -11.36 5.07
C GLU A 44 5.55 -12.14 4.89
N SER A 45 6.05 -12.18 3.66
CA SER A 45 7.29 -12.89 3.34
C SER A 45 8.54 -12.01 3.29
N ALA A 46 8.39 -10.68 3.28
CA ALA A 46 9.50 -9.73 3.12
C ALA A 46 9.38 -8.51 4.05
N SER A 47 9.00 -8.72 5.31
CA SER A 47 8.92 -7.61 6.29
C SER A 47 10.24 -6.85 6.38
N THR A 48 10.16 -5.52 6.50
CA THR A 48 11.29 -4.59 6.60
C THR A 48 10.93 -3.41 7.51
N ILE A 49 11.87 -2.50 7.75
CA ILE A 49 11.58 -1.21 8.40
C ILE A 49 10.75 -0.37 7.43
N ILE A 50 9.57 0.05 7.88
CA ILE A 50 8.70 0.98 7.16
C ILE A 50 8.57 2.27 7.96
N HIS A 51 8.35 3.38 7.25
CA HIS A 51 7.93 4.65 7.82
C HIS A 51 6.54 4.55 8.45
N GLY A 52 5.63 3.77 7.87
CA GLY A 52 4.29 3.51 8.42
C GLY A 52 3.26 4.62 8.18
N ARG A 53 3.70 5.75 7.63
CA ARG A 53 2.91 6.94 7.23
C ARG A 53 3.49 7.61 5.98
N PHE A 54 4.11 6.82 5.10
CA PHE A 54 4.76 7.36 3.92
C PHE A 54 3.74 7.89 2.92
N THR A 55 3.65 9.21 2.81
CA THR A 55 2.81 9.93 1.83
C THR A 55 3.61 11.06 1.21
N ARG A 56 3.10 11.64 0.11
CA ARG A 56 3.75 12.78 -0.56
C ARG A 56 3.97 13.96 0.39
N SER A 57 3.07 14.21 1.34
CA SER A 57 3.22 15.33 2.29
C SER A 57 4.37 15.16 3.29
N LYS A 58 5.00 13.98 3.32
CA LYS A 58 6.19 13.68 4.14
C LYS A 58 7.50 13.79 3.37
N VAL A 59 7.43 14.03 2.06
CA VAL A 59 8.61 14.18 1.19
C VAL A 59 8.75 15.63 0.77
N PHE A 60 9.82 16.27 1.20
CA PHE A 60 10.19 17.62 0.80
C PHE A 60 11.23 17.55 -0.32
N THR A 61 10.93 18.17 -1.45
CA THR A 61 11.92 18.39 -2.52
C THR A 61 12.53 19.77 -2.33
N ILE A 62 13.82 19.80 -2.00
CA ILE A 62 14.61 21.02 -1.88
C ILE A 62 15.32 21.23 -3.22
N SER A 63 14.95 22.30 -3.94
CA SER A 63 15.57 22.67 -5.21
C SER A 63 16.61 23.76 -4.99
N TYR A 64 17.78 23.59 -5.60
CA TYR A 64 18.87 24.55 -5.55
C TYR A 64 18.97 25.32 -6.87
N ASN A 65 19.69 26.46 -6.85
CA ASN A 65 19.87 27.33 -8.02
C ASN A 65 20.57 26.64 -9.20
N ASP A 66 21.31 25.56 -8.95
CA ASP A 66 21.99 24.74 -9.96
C ASP A 66 21.10 23.65 -10.59
N LYS A 67 19.79 23.68 -10.30
CA LYS A 67 18.80 22.67 -10.70
C LYS A 67 19.00 21.29 -10.06
N SER A 68 19.93 21.14 -9.12
CA SER A 68 19.95 19.95 -8.28
C SER A 68 18.73 19.94 -7.36
N CYS A 69 18.23 18.73 -7.09
CA CYS A 69 17.13 18.51 -6.18
C CYS A 69 17.55 17.48 -5.14
N TYR A 70 17.28 17.78 -3.88
CA TYR A 70 17.42 16.84 -2.77
C TYR A 70 16.05 16.50 -2.22
N GLN A 71 15.84 15.23 -1.84
CA GLN A 71 14.60 14.79 -1.21
C GLN A 71 14.85 14.51 0.27
N GLN A 72 14.06 15.12 1.13
CA GLN A 72 14.09 14.88 2.57
C GLN A 72 12.77 14.27 3.03
N LEU A 73 12.88 13.13 3.72
CA LEU A 73 11.76 12.47 4.38
C LEU A 73 11.69 12.92 5.85
N ILE A 74 10.48 13.18 6.35
CA ILE A 74 10.22 13.64 7.72
C ILE A 74 9.13 12.79 8.40
N ASP A 75 8.90 13.01 9.70
CA ASP A 75 7.81 12.39 10.47
C ASP A 75 7.96 10.88 10.76
N PHE A 76 9.14 10.51 11.25
CA PHE A 76 9.52 9.13 11.56
C PHE A 76 8.87 8.52 12.83
N GLN A 77 7.88 9.18 13.44
CA GLN A 77 7.26 8.72 14.69
C GLN A 77 6.52 7.39 14.56
N SER A 78 6.12 7.02 13.33
CA SER A 78 5.39 5.78 13.03
C SER A 78 6.27 4.65 12.50
N ILE A 79 7.61 4.79 12.57
CA ILE A 79 8.52 3.73 12.11
C ILE A 79 8.20 2.41 12.82
N THR A 80 8.11 1.34 12.04
CA THR A 80 7.91 -0.01 12.57
C THR A 80 8.41 -1.08 11.61
N TYR A 81 8.49 -2.33 12.05
CA TYR A 81 8.85 -3.46 11.18
C TYR A 81 7.59 -4.08 10.60
N ASN A 82 7.40 -3.99 9.27
CA ASN A 82 6.21 -4.47 8.59
C ASN A 82 6.40 -4.80 7.11
N SER A 83 5.34 -5.26 6.44
CA SER A 83 5.33 -5.45 4.98
C SER A 83 5.66 -4.13 4.26
N PRO A 84 6.57 -4.12 3.26
CA PRO A 84 6.88 -2.95 2.44
C PRO A 84 5.67 -2.48 1.62
N ALA A 85 4.66 -3.35 1.41
CA ALA A 85 3.43 -3.01 0.72
C ALA A 85 2.69 -1.83 1.38
N ILE A 86 2.85 -1.64 2.69
CA ILE A 86 2.19 -0.55 3.42
C ILE A 86 2.69 0.80 2.92
N ASP A 87 4.00 1.03 2.90
CA ASP A 87 4.57 2.32 2.48
C ASP A 87 4.50 2.50 0.97
N PHE A 88 4.83 1.44 0.20
CA PHE A 88 4.67 1.45 -1.26
C PHE A 88 3.24 1.81 -1.65
N GLY A 89 2.27 1.10 -1.07
CA GLY A 89 0.87 1.29 -1.41
C GLY A 89 0.32 2.60 -0.90
N ARG A 90 0.77 3.12 0.25
CA ARG A 90 0.31 4.42 0.75
C ARG A 90 0.78 5.57 -0.15
N ILE A 91 2.02 5.54 -0.63
CA ILE A 91 2.49 6.48 -1.65
C ILE A 91 1.69 6.34 -2.94
N PHE A 92 1.47 5.11 -3.41
CA PHE A 92 0.67 4.86 -4.61
C PHE A 92 -0.75 5.43 -4.47
N LEU A 93 -1.47 5.07 -3.41
CA LEU A 93 -2.87 5.46 -3.17
C LEU A 93 -3.04 6.97 -2.98
N THR A 94 -2.09 7.65 -2.33
CA THR A 94 -2.14 9.10 -2.08
C THR A 94 -1.65 9.95 -3.26
N ASN A 95 -1.23 9.32 -4.36
CA ASN A 95 -0.82 10.00 -5.59
C ASN A 95 -1.59 9.48 -6.82
N LEU A 96 -2.71 8.78 -6.61
CA LEU A 96 -3.53 8.37 -7.72
C LEU A 96 -4.07 9.61 -8.46
N PRO A 97 -4.06 9.59 -9.80
CA PRO A 97 -4.85 10.55 -10.55
C PRO A 97 -6.34 10.31 -10.28
N ASP A 98 -7.18 11.32 -10.53
CA ASP A 98 -8.65 11.20 -10.52
C ASP A 98 -9.13 10.34 -11.72
N GLU A 99 -8.68 9.09 -11.75
CA GLU A 99 -8.85 8.12 -12.82
C GLU A 99 -9.75 6.98 -12.33
N TYR A 100 -10.87 6.81 -13.01
CA TYR A 100 -11.86 5.78 -12.69
C TYR A 100 -11.66 4.51 -13.54
N ASN A 101 -10.69 4.51 -14.46
CA ASN A 101 -10.33 3.37 -15.27
C ASN A 101 -9.37 2.41 -14.54
N GLN A 102 -9.88 1.21 -14.28
CA GLN A 102 -9.11 0.15 -13.61
C GLN A 102 -7.82 -0.26 -14.36
N SER A 103 -7.84 -0.27 -15.70
CA SER A 103 -6.68 -0.64 -16.52
C SER A 103 -5.57 0.40 -16.42
N SER A 104 -5.94 1.69 -16.41
CA SER A 104 -5.00 2.80 -16.17
C SER A 104 -4.34 2.69 -14.79
N LEU A 105 -5.13 2.49 -13.73
CA LEU A 105 -4.61 2.31 -12.38
C LEU A 105 -3.68 1.09 -12.27
N LYS A 106 -4.05 -0.03 -12.91
CA LYS A 106 -3.21 -1.23 -12.96
C LYS A 106 -1.87 -0.96 -13.66
N LYS A 107 -1.88 -0.24 -14.80
CA LYS A 107 -0.64 0.14 -15.50
C LYS A 107 0.25 1.02 -14.62
N LEU A 108 -0.32 2.00 -13.93
CA LEU A 108 0.42 2.86 -13.00
C LEU A 108 1.03 2.05 -11.85
N PHE A 109 0.27 1.11 -11.28
CA PHE A 109 0.75 0.21 -10.24
C PHE A 109 2.00 -0.57 -10.71
N TRP A 110 1.92 -1.24 -11.86
CA TRP A 110 3.04 -2.02 -12.38
C TRP A 110 4.23 -1.16 -12.75
N PHE A 111 4.00 0.04 -13.30
CA PHE A 111 5.06 1.00 -13.59
C PHE A 111 5.82 1.43 -12.32
N MET A 112 5.08 1.77 -11.26
CA MET A 112 5.66 2.17 -9.98
C MET A 112 6.40 1.00 -9.31
N LEU A 113 5.83 -0.21 -9.35
CA LEU A 113 6.46 -1.41 -8.80
C LEU A 113 7.75 -1.76 -9.54
N ALA A 114 7.74 -1.73 -10.87
CA ALA A 114 8.94 -1.96 -11.68
C ALA A 114 10.05 -0.96 -11.32
N SER A 115 9.72 0.33 -11.23
CA SER A 115 10.69 1.38 -10.85
C SER A 115 11.25 1.17 -9.43
N TYR A 116 10.39 0.78 -8.48
CA TYR A 116 10.81 0.46 -7.12
C TYR A 116 11.76 -0.74 -7.08
N LEU A 117 11.44 -1.83 -7.78
CA LEU A 117 12.26 -3.04 -7.82
C LEU A 117 13.59 -2.82 -8.55
N GLU A 118 13.59 -2.06 -9.65
CA GLU A 118 14.82 -1.67 -10.34
C GLU A 118 15.76 -0.94 -9.39
N LYS A 119 15.24 0.05 -8.65
CA LYS A 119 16.05 0.82 -7.69
C LYS A 119 16.53 -0.03 -6.52
N LEU A 120 15.68 -0.92 -6.00
CA LEU A 120 16.04 -1.87 -4.96
C LEU A 120 17.20 -2.77 -5.42
N MET A 121 17.14 -3.30 -6.64
CA MET A 121 18.20 -4.17 -7.18
C MET A 121 19.52 -3.43 -7.41
N GLN A 122 19.47 -2.15 -7.78
CA GLN A 122 20.65 -1.31 -7.98
C GLN A 122 21.36 -0.97 -6.66
N GLU A 123 20.61 -0.68 -5.60
CA GLU A 123 21.16 -0.24 -4.32
C GLU A 123 21.40 -1.37 -3.31
N TYR A 124 20.61 -2.45 -3.40
CA TYR A 124 20.59 -3.55 -2.44
C TYR A 124 20.51 -4.90 -3.16
N SER A 125 21.57 -5.21 -3.93
CA SER A 125 21.63 -6.40 -4.79
C SER A 125 21.47 -7.75 -4.05
N GLU A 126 21.70 -7.75 -2.73
CA GLU A 126 21.53 -8.89 -1.83
C GLU A 126 20.07 -9.14 -1.42
N VAL A 127 19.18 -8.15 -1.58
CA VAL A 127 17.77 -8.28 -1.21
C VAL A 127 17.04 -9.08 -2.31
N PRO A 128 16.35 -10.19 -1.98
CA PRO A 128 15.62 -10.97 -2.97
C PRO A 128 14.42 -10.19 -3.54
N SER A 129 14.63 -9.48 -4.65
CA SER A 129 13.62 -8.60 -5.27
C SER A 129 12.31 -9.33 -5.57
N LEU A 130 12.37 -10.61 -5.98
CA LEU A 130 11.19 -11.44 -6.21
C LEU A 130 10.35 -11.67 -4.95
N LEU A 131 10.97 -11.78 -3.77
CA LEU A 131 10.23 -11.91 -2.50
C LEU A 131 9.55 -10.59 -2.14
N VAL A 132 10.23 -9.46 -2.37
CA VAL A 132 9.67 -8.12 -2.13
C VAL A 132 8.52 -7.82 -3.09
N GLU A 133 8.67 -8.15 -4.37
CA GLU A 133 7.62 -8.04 -5.38
C GLU A 133 6.37 -8.83 -4.96
N LYS A 134 6.54 -10.11 -4.62
CA LYS A 134 5.45 -10.97 -4.15
C LYS A 134 4.79 -10.43 -2.89
N ASP A 135 5.58 -9.95 -1.93
CA ASP A 135 5.04 -9.37 -0.70
C ASP A 135 4.19 -8.13 -1.03
N ILE A 136 4.72 -7.19 -1.83
CA ILE A 136 4.00 -5.99 -2.25
C ILE A 136 2.67 -6.37 -2.92
N ILE A 137 2.71 -7.19 -3.98
CA ILE A 137 1.52 -7.62 -4.73
C ILE A 137 0.48 -8.22 -3.78
N HIS A 138 0.87 -9.20 -2.97
CA HIS A 138 -0.09 -9.90 -2.12
C HIS A 138 -0.61 -9.05 -0.95
N ASN A 139 0.14 -8.07 -0.48
CA ASN A 139 -0.20 -7.29 0.71
C ASN A 139 -0.72 -5.89 0.39
N MET A 140 -0.96 -5.53 -0.87
CA MET A 140 -1.43 -4.17 -1.20
C MET A 140 -2.70 -3.75 -0.44
N ILE A 141 -3.59 -4.68 -0.09
CA ILE A 141 -4.77 -4.36 0.73
C ILE A 141 -4.41 -3.78 2.11
N LEU A 142 -3.24 -4.15 2.67
CA LEU A 142 -2.74 -3.56 3.91
C LEU A 142 -2.53 -2.06 3.79
N SER A 143 -2.05 -1.57 2.64
CA SER A 143 -1.84 -0.13 2.45
C SER A 143 -3.14 0.67 2.62
N TYR A 144 -4.24 0.16 2.07
CA TYR A 144 -5.56 0.78 2.19
C TYR A 144 -6.06 0.75 3.65
N ILE A 145 -5.95 -0.38 4.33
CA ILE A 145 -6.36 -0.55 5.75
C ILE A 145 -5.55 0.36 6.70
N TYR A 146 -4.34 0.72 6.29
CA TYR A 146 -3.45 1.58 7.09
C TYR A 146 -3.67 3.07 6.84
N LEU A 147 -4.50 3.44 5.87
CA LEU A 147 -4.91 4.82 5.66
C LEU A 147 -5.60 5.40 6.90
N ASN A 148 -5.45 6.70 7.09
CA ASN A 148 -6.17 7.47 8.08
C ASN A 148 -7.47 8.05 7.47
N ALA A 149 -8.34 8.63 8.29
CA ALA A 149 -9.63 9.14 7.82
C ALA A 149 -9.51 10.18 6.69
N GLN A 150 -8.57 11.13 6.80
CA GLN A 150 -8.35 12.17 5.80
C GLN A 150 -7.84 11.61 4.47
N GLU A 151 -6.94 10.62 4.53
CA GLU A 151 -6.44 9.94 3.33
C GLU A 151 -7.53 9.10 2.66
N ILE A 152 -8.45 8.51 3.43
CA ILE A 152 -9.61 7.80 2.89
C ILE A 152 -10.57 8.79 2.25
N GLU A 153 -10.93 9.87 2.94
CA GLU A 153 -11.85 10.90 2.42
C GLU A 153 -11.35 11.54 1.11
N ALA A 154 -10.04 11.63 0.90
CA ALA A 154 -9.44 12.15 -0.32
C ALA A 154 -9.53 11.20 -1.53
N ILE A 155 -9.90 9.93 -1.33
CA ILE A 155 -10.02 8.95 -2.42
C ILE A 155 -11.48 8.86 -2.85
N GLU A 156 -11.78 9.31 -4.07
CA GLU A 156 -13.15 9.29 -4.59
C GLU A 156 -13.53 7.93 -5.24
N ASN A 157 -12.54 7.20 -5.75
CA ASN A 157 -12.70 6.01 -6.61
C ASN A 157 -12.43 4.67 -5.88
N HIS A 158 -12.83 4.55 -4.62
CA HIS A 158 -12.57 3.37 -3.76
C HIS A 158 -12.86 2.02 -4.44
N LYS A 159 -14.05 1.88 -5.04
CA LYS A 159 -14.48 0.63 -5.68
C LYS A 159 -13.56 0.22 -6.82
N THR A 160 -13.16 1.18 -7.66
CA THR A 160 -12.21 0.95 -8.76
C THR A 160 -10.85 0.49 -8.23
N ILE A 161 -10.37 1.07 -7.14
CA ILE A 161 -9.12 0.65 -6.49
C ILE A 161 -9.23 -0.81 -6.03
N PHE A 162 -10.30 -1.21 -5.34
CA PHE A 162 -10.43 -2.59 -4.89
C PHE A 162 -10.51 -3.61 -6.02
N TYR A 163 -11.22 -3.29 -7.12
CA TYR A 163 -11.16 -4.13 -8.31
C TYR A 163 -9.75 -4.21 -8.88
N MET A 164 -9.03 -3.08 -8.97
CA MET A 164 -7.66 -3.05 -9.45
C MET A 164 -6.77 -3.96 -8.58
N LEU A 165 -6.86 -3.84 -7.26
CA LEU A 165 -6.09 -4.67 -6.32
C LEU A 165 -6.42 -6.16 -6.49
N ASN A 166 -7.71 -6.51 -6.61
CA ASN A 166 -8.12 -7.89 -6.90
C ASN A 166 -7.53 -8.40 -8.23
N ASN A 167 -7.43 -7.55 -9.25
CA ASN A 167 -6.82 -7.92 -10.54
C ASN A 167 -5.29 -7.92 -10.56
N VAL A 168 -4.64 -7.42 -9.52
CA VAL A 168 -3.19 -7.44 -9.34
C VAL A 168 -2.77 -8.66 -8.54
N SER A 169 -3.40 -8.91 -7.40
CA SER A 169 -2.96 -9.96 -6.47
C SER A 169 -3.79 -11.23 -6.52
N SER A 170 -5.01 -11.15 -7.06
CA SER A 170 -6.14 -11.99 -6.65
C SER A 170 -6.38 -11.91 -5.14
N PHE A 171 -7.62 -11.67 -4.72
CA PHE A 171 -7.99 -11.75 -3.31
C PHE A 171 -8.39 -13.19 -2.88
N ASP A 172 -8.14 -14.18 -3.74
CA ASP A 172 -8.40 -15.59 -3.48
C ASP A 172 -7.38 -16.24 -2.50
#